data_AF-A0A9P1IER1-F1
#
_entry.id   AF-A0A9P1IER1-F1
#
_cell.length_a   1.000
_cell.length_b   1.000
_cell.length_c   1.000
_cell.angle_alpha   90.00
_cell.angle_beta   90.00
_cell.angle_gamma   90.00
#
_symmetry.space_group_name_H-M   'P 1'
#
loop_
_entity.id
_entity.type
_entity.pdbx_description
1 polymer ?
#
loop_
_entity_poly.entity_id
_entity_poly.type
_entity_poly.pdbx_seq_one_letter_code
_entity_poly.pdbx_strand_id
1 'polypeptide(L)'
;MDLSHFDQVVESCLEKLMKPDLAFYRLVEARLGLSGPDLVFLDDLEENLEAARQLGWRTIKVEEDVRPAIRELEELTGLEF
;
A
#
# COMPACT_ATOMS: atom_id res chain seq x y z
N MET A 1 18.78 5.69 1.87
CA MET A 1 17.69 4.80 2.31
C MET A 1 18.06 3.43 1.77
N ASP A 2 18.10 2.40 2.62
CA ASP A 2 18.34 1.04 2.15
C ASP A 2 17.03 0.48 1.62
N LEU A 3 17.01 0.13 0.33
CA LEU A 3 15.82 -0.35 -0.38
C LEU A 3 15.94 -1.84 -0.72
N SER A 4 16.99 -2.54 -0.26
CA SER A 4 17.21 -3.95 -0.59
C SER A 4 16.16 -4.90 -0.01
N HIS A 5 15.30 -4.41 0.90
CA HIS A 5 14.20 -5.16 1.48
C HIS A 5 12.93 -5.17 0.60
N PHE A 6 12.92 -4.46 -0.53
CA PHE A 6 11.75 -4.34 -1.41
C PHE A 6 12.05 -4.89 -2.80
N ASP A 7 11.14 -5.71 -3.33
CA ASP A 7 11.24 -6.23 -4.70
C ASP A 7 11.01 -5.14 -5.76
N GLN A 8 10.20 -4.13 -5.43
CA GLN A 8 9.83 -3.02 -6.31
C GLN A 8 9.75 -1.72 -5.51
N VAL A 9 10.14 -0.62 -6.15
CA VAL A 9 10.04 0.73 -5.59
C VAL A 9 9.37 1.64 -6.62
N VAL A 10 8.35 2.38 -6.19
CA VAL A 10 7.60 3.33 -7.02
C VAL A 10 7.70 4.71 -6.40
N GLU A 11 8.47 5.60 -7.04
CA GLU A 11 8.72 6.95 -6.54
C GLU A 11 7.86 7.99 -7.26
N SER A 12 6.99 8.69 -6.54
CA SER A 12 6.08 9.69 -7.11
C SER A 12 6.78 10.78 -7.93
N CYS A 13 7.98 11.20 -7.52
CA CYS A 13 8.76 12.22 -8.23
C CYS A 13 9.24 11.76 -9.61
N LEU A 14 9.55 10.47 -9.77
CA LEU A 14 9.99 9.89 -11.04
C LEU A 14 8.80 9.63 -11.96
N GLU A 15 7.69 9.15 -11.39
CA GLU A 15 6.47 8.84 -12.13
C GLU A 15 5.65 10.08 -12.51
N LYS A 16 5.88 11.19 -11.82
CA LYS A 16 5.05 12.42 -11.90
C LYS A 16 3.57 12.14 -11.60
N LEU A 17 3.32 11.11 -10.79
CA LEU A 17 2.02 10.70 -10.27
C LEU A 17 2.14 10.71 -8.75
N MET A 18 1.04 11.00 -8.05
CA MET A 18 1.03 10.96 -6.60
C MET A 18 -0.29 10.43 -6.08
N LYS A 19 -0.23 9.79 -4.92
CA LYS A 19 -1.43 9.53 -4.13
C LYS A 19 -2.09 10.87 -3.74
N PRO A 20 -3.43 10.96 -3.69
CA PRO A 20 -4.42 9.88 -3.86
C PRO A 20 -4.91 9.68 -5.31
N ASP A 21 -4.21 10.17 -6.34
CA ASP A 21 -4.63 9.94 -7.74
C ASP A 21 -4.62 8.44 -8.07
N LEU A 22 -5.77 7.93 -8.56
CA LEU A 22 -5.96 6.53 -8.95
C LEU A 22 -4.92 6.05 -9.98
N ALA A 23 -4.37 6.95 -10.80
CA ALA A 23 -3.32 6.62 -11.76
C ALA A 23 -2.06 6.06 -11.07
N PHE A 24 -1.72 6.54 -9.87
CA PHE A 24 -0.58 6.03 -9.11
C PHE A 24 -0.80 4.58 -8.68
N TYR A 25 -1.99 4.26 -8.17
CA TYR A 25 -2.32 2.90 -7.73
C TYR A 25 -2.42 1.93 -8.91
N ARG A 26 -3.00 2.35 -10.05
CA ARG A 26 -3.03 1.53 -11.28
C ARG A 26 -1.63 1.24 -11.82
N LEU A 27 -0.70 2.17 -11.69
CA LEU A 27 0.71 1.93 -12.02
C LEU A 27 1.31 0.84 -11.12
N VAL A 28 1.01 0.87 -9.82
CA VAL A 28 1.47 -0.17 -8.88
C VAL A 28 0.88 -1.53 -9.24
N GLU A 29 -0.43 -1.64 -9.54
CA GLU A 29 -1.04 -2.89 -10.03
C GLU A 29 -0.31 -3.43 -11.27
N ALA A 30 -0.01 -2.55 -12.24
CA ALA A 30 0.69 -2.92 -13.46
C ALA A 30 2.12 -3.40 -13.21
N ARG A 31 2.84 -2.83 -12.22
CA ARG A 31 4.21 -3.24 -11.86
C ARG A 31 4.25 -4.56 -11.13
N LEU A 32 3.30 -4.78 -10.23
CA LEU A 32 3.22 -6.00 -9.43
C LEU A 32 2.56 -7.15 -10.20
N GLY A 33 1.74 -6.85 -11.22
CA GLY A 33 0.92 -7.85 -11.90
C GLY A 33 -0.20 -8.40 -11.01
N LEU A 34 -0.60 -7.64 -9.98
CA LEU A 34 -1.61 -7.97 -8.99
C LEU A 34 -2.71 -6.90 -8.96
N SER A 35 -3.87 -7.22 -8.41
CA SER A 35 -4.99 -6.27 -8.34
C SER A 35 -5.94 -6.57 -7.19
N GLY A 36 -6.72 -5.57 -6.78
CA GLY A 36 -7.81 -5.76 -5.82
C GLY A 36 -7.36 -6.41 -4.51
N PRO A 37 -8.04 -7.47 -4.03
CA PRO A 37 -7.83 -8.02 -2.69
C PRO A 37 -6.47 -8.72 -2.51
N ASP A 38 -5.72 -8.98 -3.59
CA ASP A 38 -4.36 -9.52 -3.50
C ASP A 38 -3.34 -8.48 -3.01
N LEU A 39 -3.76 -7.21 -2.89
CA LEU A 39 -2.92 -6.11 -2.43
C LEU A 39 -3.39 -5.63 -1.06
N VAL A 40 -2.44 -5.46 -0.14
CA VAL A 40 -2.63 -4.81 1.17
C VAL A 40 -1.79 -3.54 1.17
N PHE A 41 -2.42 -2.39 1.42
CA PHE A 41 -1.77 -1.08 1.41
C PHE A 41 -1.81 -0.42 2.78
N LEU A 42 -0.64 -0.03 3.27
CA LEU A 42 -0.44 0.60 4.56
C LEU A 42 -0.07 2.07 4.35
N ASP A 43 -0.82 2.99 4.94
CA ASP A 43 -0.62 4.43 4.80
C ASP A 43 -1.15 5.19 6.03
N ASP A 44 -0.60 6.36 6.30
CA ASP A 44 -0.99 7.23 7.41
C ASP A 44 -2.03 8.28 7.01
N LEU A 45 -2.40 8.41 5.73
CA LEU A 45 -3.40 9.36 5.26
C LEU A 45 -4.67 8.66 4.77
N GLU A 46 -5.82 9.08 5.29
CA GLU A 46 -7.09 8.41 4.99
C GLU A 46 -7.50 8.55 3.53
N GLU A 47 -7.19 9.69 2.92
CA GLU A 47 -7.45 9.93 1.49
C GLU A 47 -6.70 8.96 0.57
N ASN A 48 -5.50 8.53 0.97
CA ASN A 48 -4.72 7.56 0.21
C ASN A 48 -5.34 6.16 0.33
N LEU A 49 -5.72 5.77 1.55
CA LEU A 49 -6.38 4.49 1.79
C LEU A 49 -7.71 4.42 1.03
N GLU A 50 -8.50 5.50 1.02
CA GLU A 50 -9.77 5.52 0.31
C GLU A 50 -9.61 5.34 -1.20
N ALA A 51 -8.59 5.94 -1.80
CA ALA A 51 -8.25 5.73 -3.21
C ALA A 51 -7.88 4.26 -3.49
N ALA A 52 -7.13 3.61 -2.60
CA ALA A 52 -6.82 2.19 -2.73
C ALA A 52 -8.07 1.30 -2.59
N ARG A 53 -8.97 1.62 -1.65
CA ARG A 53 -10.25 0.90 -1.46
C ARG A 53 -11.16 0.98 -2.69
N GLN A 54 -11.17 2.12 -3.39
CA GLN A 54 -11.91 2.26 -4.67
C GLN A 54 -11.44 1.26 -5.74
N LEU A 55 -10.20 0.79 -5.64
CA LEU A 55 -9.63 -0.24 -6.53
C LEU A 55 -9.76 -1.66 -5.97
N GLY A 56 -10.44 -1.82 -4.83
CA GLY A 56 -10.66 -3.11 -4.18
C GLY A 56 -9.47 -3.62 -3.36
N TRP A 57 -8.47 -2.77 -3.09
CA TRP A 57 -7.34 -3.14 -2.26
C TRP A 57 -7.76 -3.26 -0.79
N ARG A 58 -7.10 -4.16 -0.06
CA ARG A 58 -7.14 -4.15 1.41
C ARG A 58 -6.27 -3.00 1.90
N THR A 59 -6.67 -2.36 2.99
CA THR A 59 -5.99 -1.17 3.49
C THR A 59 -5.87 -1.21 5.00
N ILE A 60 -4.72 -0.80 5.53
CA ILE A 60 -4.47 -0.68 6.97
C ILE A 60 -4.02 0.76 7.24
N LYS A 61 -4.64 1.41 8.22
CA LYS A 61 -4.22 2.73 8.68
C LYS A 61 -3.01 2.58 9.61
N VAL A 62 -1.95 3.32 9.32
CA VAL A 62 -0.78 3.38 10.20
C VAL A 62 -0.81 4.70 10.97
N GLU A 63 -0.86 4.62 12.29
CA GLU A 63 -0.74 5.77 13.20
C GLU A 63 0.65 5.79 13.85
N GLU A 64 0.88 6.73 14.77
CA GLU A 64 2.15 6.82 15.52
C GLU A 64 2.47 5.50 16.26
N ASP A 65 1.45 4.87 16.85
CA ASP A 65 1.57 3.50 17.34
C ASP A 65 1.34 2.51 16.20
N VAL A 66 2.40 1.85 15.75
CA VAL A 66 2.36 0.88 14.64
C VAL A 66 1.83 -0.51 15.06
N ARG A 67 1.75 -0.81 16.36
CA ARG A 67 1.40 -2.16 16.86
C ARG A 67 0.01 -2.63 16.41
N PRO A 68 -1.04 -1.78 16.37
CA PRO A 68 -2.33 -2.17 15.81
C PRO A 68 -2.24 -2.54 14.33
N ALA A 69 -1.50 -1.76 13.52
CA ALA A 69 -1.35 -2.02 12.10
C ALA A 69 -0.61 -3.33 11.81
N ILE A 70 0.42 -3.66 12.61
CA ILE A 70 1.12 -4.95 12.50
C ILE A 70 0.17 -6.11 12.81
N ARG A 71 -0.60 -6.05 13.90
CA ARG A 71 -1.58 -7.10 14.25
C ARG A 71 -2.63 -7.31 13.16
N GLU A 72 -3.15 -6.21 12.59
CA GLU A 72 -4.10 -6.31 11.49
C GLU A 72 -3.46 -6.95 10.24
N LEU A 73 -2.19 -6.64 9.96
CA LEU A 73 -1.45 -7.27 8.86
C LEU A 73 -1.24 -8.77 9.10
N GLU A 74 -0.90 -9.18 10.33
CA GLU A 74 -0.80 -10.60 10.73
C GLU A 74 -2.13 -11.33 10.52
N GLU A 75 -3.25 -10.73 10.96
CA GLU A 75 -4.59 -11.30 10.77
C GLU A 75 -4.97 -11.45 9.29
N LEU A 76 -4.61 -10.48 8.44
CA LEU A 76 -4.93 -10.50 7.02
C LEU A 76 -4.06 -11.46 6.19
N THR A 77 -2.83 -11.73 6.65
CA THR A 77 -1.83 -12.51 5.90
C THR A 77 -1.59 -13.91 6.47
N GLY A 78 -1.88 -14.12 7.76
CA GLY A 78 -1.54 -15.34 8.49
C GLY A 78 -0.03 -15.48 8.78
N LEU A 79 0.73 -14.38 8.69
CA LEU A 79 2.16 -14.33 8.96
C LEU A 79 2.42 -13.74 10.37
N GLU A 80 3.62 -13.95 10.89
CA GLU A 80 4.12 -13.33 12.14
C GLU A 80 5.27 -12.38 11.81
N PHE A 81 5.28 -11.17 12.39
CA PHE A 81 6.27 -10.11 12.10
C PHE A 81 7.06 -9.64 13.33
#